data_AF-A0A9E4F0I3-F1
#
_entry.id   AF-A0A9E4F0I3-F1
#
_cell.length_a   1.000
_cell.length_b   1.000
_cell.length_c   1.000
_cell.angle_alpha   90.00
_cell.angle_beta   90.00
_cell.angle_gamma   90.00
#
_symmetry.space_group_name_H-M   'P 1'
#
loop_
_entity.id
_entity.type
_entity.pdbx_description
1 polymer ?
#
loop_
_entity_poly.entity_id
_entity_poly.type
_entity_poly.pdbx_seq_one_letter_code
_entity_poly.pdbx_strand_id
1 'polypeptide(L)'
;MPAIDIVQVDGCAPIVKALHTGGKVEPWGEVRTNSAGLTSPSPGAGERVAAVVRRSEGHGVLVNDAMNLEAEFQIAGREGLFLQPASAASVASLMEDAERPERPEADEVIVCIGTGTGKNATEV
;
A
#
# COMPACT_ATOMS: atom_id res chain seq x y z
N MET A 1 -16.28 2.99 -13.12
CA MET A 1 -15.34 3.60 -12.14
C MET A 1 -14.20 2.62 -12.01
N PRO A 2 -12.92 3.03 -12.02
CA PRO A 2 -11.83 2.06 -11.83
C PRO A 2 -11.93 1.41 -10.44
N ALA A 3 -11.40 0.20 -10.31
CA ALA A 3 -11.17 -0.41 -9.02
C ALA A 3 -10.13 0.41 -8.24
N ILE A 4 -10.34 0.57 -6.93
CA ILE A 4 -9.44 1.33 -6.06
C ILE A 4 -8.88 0.38 -5.01
N ASP A 5 -7.62 0.00 -5.19
CA ASP A 5 -6.88 -0.77 -4.20
C ASP A 5 -6.29 0.16 -3.13
N ILE A 6 -6.29 -0.31 -1.88
CA ILE A 6 -5.56 0.31 -0.77
C ILE A 6 -4.39 -0.60 -0.39
N VAL A 7 -3.20 0.00 -0.28
CA VAL A 7 -1.99 -0.71 0.11
C VAL A 7 -1.58 -0.28 1.51
N GLN A 8 -1.31 -1.23 2.39
CA GLN A 8 -0.74 -0.97 3.71
C GLN A 8 0.43 -1.92 3.98
N VAL A 9 1.35 -1.48 4.83
CA VAL A 9 2.45 -2.34 5.30
C VAL A 9 1.93 -3.30 6.37
N ASP A 10 2.38 -4.54 6.37
CA ASP A 10 2.02 -5.59 7.32
C ASP A 10 2.19 -5.18 8.79
N GLY A 11 3.15 -4.30 9.07
CA GLY A 11 3.38 -3.67 10.36
C GLY A 11 2.36 -2.63 10.82
N CYS A 12 1.45 -2.17 9.95
CA CYS A 12 0.41 -1.19 10.25
C CYS A 12 -0.73 -1.21 9.21
N ALA A 13 -1.62 -2.21 9.28
CA ALA A 13 -2.63 -2.45 8.24
C ALA A 13 -4.11 -2.49 8.71
N PRO A 14 -4.61 -1.50 9.48
CA PRO A 14 -5.96 -1.55 10.05
C PRO A 14 -7.09 -1.60 9.00
N ILE A 15 -6.91 -0.96 7.84
CA ILE A 15 -7.94 -0.92 6.77
C ILE A 15 -7.91 -2.23 5.98
N VAL A 16 -6.73 -2.73 5.61
CA VAL A 16 -6.59 -4.00 4.88
C VAL A 16 -7.12 -5.16 5.73
N LYS A 17 -6.81 -5.20 7.03
CA LYS A 17 -7.37 -6.17 7.97
C LYS A 17 -8.91 -6.12 7.99
N ALA A 18 -9.51 -4.93 8.02
CA ALA A 18 -10.96 -4.78 7.99
C ALA A 18 -11.58 -5.25 6.65
N LEU A 19 -10.88 -5.03 5.53
CA LEU A 19 -11.32 -5.50 4.21
C LEU A 19 -11.27 -7.02 4.14
N HIS A 20 -10.16 -7.65 4.53
CA HIS A 20 -9.98 -9.11 4.50
C HIS A 20 -10.93 -9.86 5.43
N THR A 21 -11.24 -9.29 6.59
CA THR A 21 -12.17 -9.90 7.57
C THR A 21 -13.64 -9.55 7.32
N GLY A 22 -13.94 -8.66 6.37
CA GLY A 22 -15.28 -8.10 6.17
C GLY A 22 -15.77 -7.23 7.34
N GLY A 23 -14.87 -6.83 8.24
CA GLY A 23 -15.19 -6.10 9.48
C GLY A 23 -15.12 -4.58 9.38
N LYS A 24 -15.13 -3.93 10.54
CA LYS A 24 -14.90 -2.50 10.73
C LYS A 24 -13.41 -2.21 10.86
N VAL A 25 -13.01 -0.98 10.56
CA VAL A 25 -11.65 -0.49 10.79
C VAL A 25 -11.45 -0.26 12.28
N GLU A 26 -10.66 -1.13 12.89
CA GLU A 26 -10.25 -1.01 14.29
C GLU A 26 -8.84 -0.45 14.39
N PRO A 27 -8.48 0.24 15.49
CA PRO A 27 -7.12 0.67 15.72
C PRO A 27 -6.14 -0.50 15.63
N TRP A 28 -5.03 -0.28 14.93
CA TRP A 28 -3.91 -1.18 14.91
C TRP A 28 -3.23 -1.22 16.27
N GLY A 29 -2.70 -2.38 16.63
CA GLY A 29 -1.94 -2.56 17.86
C GLY A 29 -0.53 -1.97 17.73
N GLU A 30 0.47 -2.78 18.05
CA GLU A 30 1.86 -2.38 17.90
C GLU A 30 2.23 -2.11 16.44
N VAL A 31 2.82 -0.95 16.18
CA VAL A 31 3.29 -0.55 14.85
C VAL A 31 4.75 -0.99 14.69
N ARG A 32 5.04 -1.77 13.63
CA ARG A 32 6.39 -2.27 13.35
C ARG A 32 6.72 -2.15 11.87
N THR A 33 7.29 -1.02 11.47
CA THR A 33 7.67 -0.78 10.07
C THR A 33 8.70 0.33 9.96
N ASN A 34 9.57 0.25 8.96
CA ASN A 34 10.50 1.31 8.57
C ASN A 34 9.87 2.32 7.60
N SER A 35 8.72 1.99 7.01
CA SER A 35 7.95 2.85 6.11
C SER A 35 7.13 3.88 6.90
N ALA A 36 7.78 4.90 7.48
CA ALA A 36 7.15 5.91 8.33
C ALA A 36 5.91 6.59 7.71
N GLY A 37 5.87 6.77 6.38
CA GLY A 37 4.71 7.32 5.68
C GLY A 37 3.44 6.46 5.75
N LEU A 38 3.55 5.19 6.14
CA LEU A 38 2.44 4.24 6.25
C LEU A 38 2.01 3.96 7.70
N THR A 39 2.56 4.67 8.69
CA THR A 39 2.25 4.46 10.11
C THR A 39 0.98 5.22 10.53
N SER A 40 -0.19 4.73 10.12
CA SER A 40 -1.50 5.26 10.55
C SER A 40 -2.29 4.18 11.28
N PRO A 41 -2.06 3.97 12.60
CA PRO A 41 -2.70 2.88 13.33
C PRO A 41 -4.20 3.12 13.55
N SER A 42 -4.66 4.37 13.60
CA SER A 42 -6.08 4.71 13.73
C SER A 42 -6.45 5.79 12.69
N PRO A 43 -6.66 5.41 11.42
CA PRO A 43 -6.92 6.36 10.36
C PRO A 43 -8.29 7.02 10.57
N GLY A 44 -8.34 8.34 10.75
CA GLY A 44 -9.60 9.07 10.97
C GLY A 44 -10.62 8.93 9.84
N ALA A 45 -10.15 8.65 8.62
CA ALA A 45 -10.99 8.37 7.45
C ALA A 45 -11.09 6.86 7.10
N GLY A 46 -10.63 5.95 7.97
CA GLY A 46 -10.47 4.53 7.67
C GLY A 46 -11.74 3.87 7.15
N GLU A 47 -12.87 4.07 7.84
CA GLU A 47 -14.17 3.53 7.41
C GLU A 47 -14.60 4.07 6.03
N ARG A 48 -14.35 5.35 5.77
CA ARG A 48 -14.67 5.97 4.48
C ARG A 48 -13.81 5.36 3.37
N VAL A 49 -12.53 5.12 3.63
CA VAL A 49 -11.63 4.46 2.68
C VAL A 49 -12.08 3.02 2.43
N ALA A 50 -12.34 2.23 3.47
CA ALA A 50 -12.84 0.86 3.32
C ALA A 50 -14.15 0.80 2.51
N ALA A 51 -15.07 1.74 2.75
CA ALA A 51 -16.31 1.84 1.99
C ALA A 51 -16.10 2.24 0.52
N VAL A 52 -15.07 3.04 0.21
CA VAL A 52 -14.69 3.35 -1.18
C VAL A 52 -14.15 2.10 -1.87
N VAL A 53 -13.19 1.43 -1.26
CA VAL A 53 -12.55 0.22 -1.80
C VAL A 53 -13.59 -0.86 -2.12
N ARG A 54 -14.49 -1.15 -1.16
CA ARG A 54 -15.59 -2.11 -1.37
C ARG A 54 -16.52 -1.71 -2.52
N ARG A 55 -16.92 -0.44 -2.60
CA ARG A 55 -17.84 0.05 -3.64
C ARG A 55 -17.20 0.09 -5.03
N SER A 56 -15.89 0.29 -5.10
CA SER A 56 -15.15 0.23 -6.36
C SER A 56 -14.76 -1.19 -6.78
N GLU A 57 -15.12 -2.21 -5.99
CA GLU A 57 -14.68 -3.60 -6.23
C GLU A 57 -13.14 -3.72 -6.22
N GLY A 58 -12.47 -2.88 -5.42
CA GLY A 58 -11.03 -2.94 -5.21
C GLY A 58 -10.66 -3.76 -3.98
N HIS A 59 -9.35 -3.86 -3.74
CA HIS A 59 -8.77 -4.76 -2.76
C HIS A 59 -7.95 -4.05 -1.68
N GLY A 60 -7.85 -4.70 -0.52
CA GLY A 60 -6.80 -4.40 0.46
C GLY A 60 -5.58 -5.27 0.14
N VAL A 61 -4.42 -4.65 -0.03
CA VAL A 61 -3.16 -5.32 -0.33
C VAL A 61 -2.15 -5.09 0.78
N LEU A 62 -1.51 -6.16 1.27
CA LEU A 62 -0.39 -6.07 2.20
C LEU A 62 0.93 -6.16 1.45
N VAL A 63 1.87 -5.33 1.90
CA VAL A 63 3.28 -5.36 1.52
C VAL A 63 4.12 -5.33 2.78
N ASN A 64 5.40 -5.69 2.68
CA ASN A 64 6.37 -5.51 3.77
C ASN A 64 7.41 -4.43 3.40
N ASP A 65 8.23 -4.04 4.37
CA ASP A 65 9.25 -3.00 4.16
C ASP A 65 10.29 -3.37 3.09
N ALA A 66 10.65 -4.65 2.98
CA ALA A 66 11.62 -5.10 1.98
C ALA A 66 11.08 -4.91 0.55
N MET A 67 9.79 -5.18 0.34
CA MET A 67 9.13 -4.95 -0.94
C MET A 67 9.05 -3.46 -1.31
N ASN A 68 8.78 -2.59 -0.33
CA ASN A 68 8.77 -1.14 -0.54
C ASN A 68 10.15 -0.62 -0.97
N LEU A 69 11.22 -1.08 -0.30
CA LEU A 69 12.60 -0.74 -0.65
C LEU A 69 12.98 -1.27 -2.04
N GLU A 70 12.64 -2.53 -2.34
CA GLU A 70 12.90 -3.10 -3.66
C GLU A 70 12.15 -2.32 -4.75
N ALA A 71 10.89 -1.96 -4.51
CA ALA A 71 10.09 -1.18 -5.46
C ALA A 71 10.72 0.21 -5.69
N GLU A 72 11.19 0.88 -4.64
CA GLU A 72 11.92 2.15 -4.76
C GLU A 72 13.14 2.02 -5.69
N PHE A 73 13.98 1.00 -5.47
CA PHE A 73 15.16 0.77 -6.31
C PHE A 73 14.80 0.46 -7.77
N GLN A 74 13.78 -0.37 -8.00
CA GLN A 74 13.32 -0.71 -9.35
C GLN A 74 12.79 0.53 -10.08
N ILE A 75 11.97 1.35 -9.42
CA ILE A 75 11.42 2.59 -10.00
C ILE A 75 12.55 3.58 -10.30
N ALA A 76 13.48 3.79 -9.36
CA ALA A 76 14.60 4.70 -9.56
C ALA A 76 15.52 4.24 -10.70
N GLY A 77 15.82 2.94 -10.76
CA GLY A 77 16.73 2.37 -11.76
C GLY A 77 16.13 2.24 -13.17
N ARG A 78 14.82 2.00 -13.28
CA ARG A 78 14.15 1.77 -14.59
C ARG A 78 13.48 3.02 -15.14
N GLU A 79 12.82 3.79 -14.28
CA GLU A 79 11.98 4.92 -14.68
C GLU A 79 12.63 6.28 -14.38
N GLY A 80 13.73 6.31 -13.61
CA GLY A 80 14.41 7.55 -13.22
C GLY A 80 13.61 8.39 -12.21
N LEU A 81 12.62 7.79 -11.54
CA LEU A 81 11.80 8.45 -10.53
C LEU A 81 12.27 8.05 -9.14
N PHE A 82 12.73 9.02 -8.34
CA PHE A 82 13.16 8.76 -6.98
C PHE A 82 12.03 9.05 -5.98
N LEU A 83 11.34 7.99 -5.55
CA LEU A 83 10.29 8.00 -4.53
C LEU A 83 10.88 7.65 -3.17
N GLN A 84 10.20 7.98 -2.08
CA GLN A 84 10.52 7.40 -0.75
C GLN A 84 9.91 5.99 -0.63
N PRO A 85 10.40 5.11 0.27
CA PRO A 85 9.94 3.72 0.37
C PRO A 85 8.41 3.58 0.49
N ALA A 86 7.78 4.36 1.39
CA ALA A 86 6.33 4.35 1.59
C ALA A 86 5.53 4.70 0.33
N SER A 87 6.09 5.55 -0.54
CA SER A 87 5.45 5.97 -1.80
C SER A 87 5.62 4.95 -2.92
N ALA A 88 6.60 4.04 -2.81
CA ALA A 88 6.78 2.92 -3.72
C ALA A 88 5.82 1.75 -3.43
N ALA A 89 5.08 1.78 -2.31
CA ALA A 89 4.16 0.72 -1.90
C ALA A 89 3.10 0.37 -2.95
N SER A 90 2.62 1.36 -3.72
CA SER A 90 1.65 1.14 -4.79
C SER A 90 2.21 0.34 -5.99
N VAL A 91 3.53 0.29 -6.15
CA VAL A 91 4.20 -0.58 -7.12
C VAL A 91 4.58 -1.90 -6.46
N ALA A 92 5.01 -1.87 -5.19
CA ALA A 92 5.27 -3.07 -4.40
C ALA A 92 4.06 -4.01 -4.31
N SER A 93 2.83 -3.47 -4.32
CA SER A 93 1.59 -4.26 -4.32
C SER A 93 1.35 -5.11 -5.57
N LEU A 94 2.18 -4.94 -6.61
CA LEU A 94 2.16 -5.72 -7.85
C LEU A 94 3.20 -6.85 -7.86
N MET A 95 4.08 -6.91 -6.85
CA MET A 95 5.09 -7.97 -6.75
C MET A 95 4.46 -9.34 -6.49
N GLU A 96 5.24 -10.39 -6.75
CA GLU A 96 4.81 -11.77 -6.50
C GLU A 96 4.49 -12.04 -5.03
N ASP A 97 5.23 -11.45 -4.09
CA ASP A 97 5.04 -11.73 -2.67
C ASP A 97 3.97 -10.85 -2.00
N ALA A 98 3.30 -9.96 -2.76
CA ALA A 98 2.24 -9.09 -2.21
C ALA A 98 1.00 -9.93 -1.84
N GLU A 99 0.53 -9.80 -0.60
CA GLU A 99 -0.68 -10.51 -0.16
C GLU A 99 -1.92 -9.73 -0.61
N ARG A 100 -2.64 -10.29 -1.57
CA ARG A 100 -3.86 -9.73 -2.15
C ARG A 100 -4.87 -10.81 -2.47
N PRO A 101 -6.18 -10.53 -2.40
CA PRO A 101 -7.23 -11.52 -2.71
C PRO A 101 -7.18 -12.03 -4.16
N GLU A 102 -6.91 -11.13 -5.10
CA GLU A 102 -6.91 -11.41 -6.54
C GLU A 102 -5.83 -10.60 -7.24
N ARG A 103 -5.09 -11.21 -8.17
CA ARG A 103 -4.06 -10.52 -8.98
C ARG A 103 -4.69 -9.79 -10.16
N PRO A 104 -4.10 -8.66 -10.60
CA PRO A 104 -4.50 -8.03 -11.85
C PRO A 104 -4.17 -8.94 -13.02
N GLU A 105 -5.01 -8.91 -14.05
CA GLU A 105 -4.73 -9.57 -15.32
C GLU A 105 -3.61 -8.86 -16.10
N ALA A 106 -2.96 -9.58 -17.02
CA ALA A 106 -1.79 -9.08 -17.73
C ALA A 106 -2.07 -7.90 -18.68
N ASP A 107 -3.32 -7.73 -19.11
CA ASP A 107 -3.76 -6.65 -20.00
C ASP A 107 -4.44 -5.48 -19.26
N GLU A 108 -4.52 -5.54 -17.92
CA GLU A 108 -5.05 -4.45 -17.12
C GLU A 108 -4.15 -3.22 -17.10
N VAL A 109 -4.77 -2.04 -17.13
CA VAL A 109 -4.07 -0.76 -16.96
C VAL A 109 -4.15 -0.32 -15.50
N ILE A 110 -3.01 -0.34 -14.83
CA ILE A 110 -2.89 0.01 -13.41
C ILE A 110 -2.26 1.40 -13.28
N VAL A 111 -2.82 2.23 -12.41
CA VAL A 111 -2.26 3.54 -12.06
C VAL A 111 -1.73 3.50 -10.63
N CYS A 112 -0.41 3.49 -10.48
CA CYS A 112 0.26 3.55 -9.19
C CYS A 112 0.44 5.01 -8.74
N ILE A 113 0.04 5.33 -7.50
CA ILE A 113 0.12 6.68 -6.95
C ILE A 113 1.36 6.81 -6.06
N GLY A 114 2.41 7.46 -6.58
CA GLY A 114 3.58 7.87 -5.81
C GLY A 114 3.30 9.15 -5.03
N THR A 115 3.11 9.04 -3.72
CA THR A 115 2.65 10.16 -2.88
C THR A 115 3.74 11.15 -2.45
N GLY A 116 5.02 10.78 -2.58
CA GLY A 116 6.14 11.55 -2.04
C GLY A 116 7.46 11.22 -2.73
N THR A 117 8.33 12.24 -2.81
CA THR A 117 9.68 12.11 -3.40
C THR A 117 10.68 11.54 -2.39
N GLY A 118 11.77 10.95 -2.90
CA GLY A 118 12.87 10.40 -2.11
C GLY A 118 13.75 11.45 -1.42
N LYS A 119 13.47 12.75 -1.59
CA LYS A 119 14.18 13.83 -0.85
C LYS A 119 14.08 13.67 0.67
N ASN A 120 13.02 13.04 1.15
CA ASN A 120 12.77 12.74 2.57
C ASN A 120 12.87 11.23 2.86
N ALA A 121 13.53 10.43 2.00
CA ALA A 121 13.85 9.06 2.35
C ALA A 121 14.83 9.11 3.54
N THR A 122 14.31 8.89 4.74
CA THR A 122 15.14 8.77 5.94
C THR A 122 16.16 7.66 5.72
N GLU A 123 17.40 7.90 6.13
CA GLU A 123 18.51 6.95 6.04
C GLU A 123 18.08 5.58 6.60
N VAL A 124 18.29 4.54 5.79
CA VAL A 124 18.03 3.14 6.13
C VAL A 124 19.03 2.66 7.18
#